data_AF-A0A7S2ZID9-F1
#
_entry.id   AF-A0A7S2ZID9-F1
#
_cell.length_a   1.000
_cell.length_b   1.000
_cell.length_c   1.000
_cell.angle_alpha   90.00
_cell.angle_beta   90.00
_cell.angle_gamma   90.00
#
_symmetry.space_group_name_H-M   'P 1'
#
loop_
_entity.id
_entity.type
_entity.pdbx_description
1 polymer ?
#
loop_
_entity_poly.entity_id
_entity_poly.type
_entity_poly.pdbx_seq_one_letter_code
_entity_poly.pdbx_strand_id
1 'polypeptide(L)'
;MLNNFQPLPKKSEKEPNGFEPWTREETDELFKMCIEYDLRFVVINDRWPPKFKPRSIDELKDRYFSVARKILESRQKAKQPAPTGAFAKHCSAIVLNPYDIEYELLRKKQLEAQYKRSKGELRQEEETVREARRIEANRKRILKERQRIQKLLLPAGDIAVTDVDEAGPARGQKSRSMKMTIPGTVEPILTLPTKSFQHRKSWNCAHARSSFIYQSIKQSARLAKRVEILLDELKVGLRPMATAAVVDAYDMLRVEILAHIEMQRTVTRKEEEVHVLKVKLAKLKKETPPAPPPGINLSHKKRKHEESAAGAATPQAPAPASSPSGPSLGSQTPLHKRRKRGA
;
A
#
# COMPACT_ATOMS: atom_id res chain seq x y z
N MET A 1 -24.08 8.63 -22.67
CA MET A 1 -25.06 8.85 -21.60
C MET A 1 -24.33 9.27 -20.33
N LEU A 2 -24.54 10.53 -19.96
CA LEU A 2 -24.40 11.15 -18.64
C LEU A 2 -23.22 10.73 -17.73
N ASN A 3 -22.14 11.50 -17.82
CA ASN A 3 -21.31 11.83 -16.67
C ASN A 3 -22.19 12.60 -15.67
N ASN A 4 -22.81 11.89 -14.72
CA ASN A 4 -23.57 12.52 -13.64
C ASN A 4 -22.88 12.31 -12.29
N PHE A 5 -21.56 12.56 -12.26
CA PHE A 5 -20.86 12.75 -10.99
C PHE A 5 -21.11 14.18 -10.54
N GLN A 6 -22.25 14.41 -9.89
CA GLN A 6 -22.52 15.70 -9.26
C GLN A 6 -21.52 15.87 -8.09
N PRO A 7 -20.69 16.92 -8.10
CA PRO A 7 -19.94 17.30 -6.91
C PRO A 7 -20.92 17.53 -5.77
N LEU A 8 -20.56 17.12 -4.55
CA LEU A 8 -21.32 17.47 -3.35
C LEU A 8 -21.59 18.98 -3.38
N PRO A 9 -22.86 19.42 -3.24
CA PRO A 9 -23.18 20.84 -3.26
C PRO A 9 -22.33 21.54 -2.18
N LYS A 10 -21.62 22.59 -2.59
CA LYS A 10 -20.96 23.49 -1.64
C LYS A 10 -22.06 24.06 -0.75
N LYS A 11 -21.82 24.14 0.56
CA LYS A 11 -22.71 24.77 1.55
C LYS A 11 -22.95 26.24 1.16
N SER A 12 -23.95 26.49 0.34
CA SER A 12 -24.50 27.81 0.09
C SER A 12 -25.97 27.62 -0.25
N GLU A 13 -26.79 28.30 0.56
CA GLU A 13 -28.25 28.39 0.47
C GLU A 13 -28.98 27.13 0.95
N LYS A 14 -29.27 27.13 2.26
CA LYS A 14 -30.30 26.30 2.86
C LYS A 14 -31.62 26.64 2.17
N GLU A 15 -32.03 25.83 1.21
CA GLU A 15 -33.45 25.67 0.91
C GLU A 15 -34.19 25.55 2.26
N PRO A 16 -35.31 26.25 2.49
CA PRO A 16 -36.09 26.06 3.69
C PRO A 16 -36.57 24.62 3.65
N ASN A 17 -35.84 23.74 4.34
CA ASN A 17 -36.18 22.34 4.43
C ASN A 17 -37.66 22.27 4.76
N GLY A 18 -38.46 21.60 3.92
CA GLY A 18 -39.91 21.48 4.03
C GLY A 18 -40.37 20.68 5.25
N PHE A 19 -39.55 20.64 6.30
CA PHE A 19 -39.90 20.08 7.60
C PHE A 19 -40.77 21.07 8.35
N GLU A 20 -41.90 20.57 8.82
CA GLU A 20 -42.77 21.36 9.68
C GLU A 20 -42.08 21.72 10.99
N PRO A 21 -42.38 22.91 11.55
CA PRO A 21 -41.76 23.38 12.79
C PRO A 21 -42.07 22.45 13.96
N TRP A 22 -41.13 22.38 14.91
CA TRP A 22 -41.25 21.60 16.13
C TRP A 22 -41.89 22.43 17.24
N THR A 23 -42.90 21.87 17.89
CA THR A 23 -43.46 22.42 19.11
C THR A 23 -42.61 22.04 20.33
N ARG A 24 -42.79 22.77 21.43
CA ARG A 24 -42.12 22.46 22.70
C ARG A 24 -42.61 21.13 23.26
N GLU A 25 -43.92 20.89 23.24
CA GLU A 25 -44.54 19.65 23.75
C GLU A 25 -44.04 18.41 23.01
N GLU A 26 -43.93 18.47 21.67
CA GLU A 26 -43.33 17.39 20.87
C GLU A 26 -41.86 17.14 21.26
N THR A 27 -41.11 18.21 21.53
CA THR A 27 -39.71 18.09 21.94
C THR A 27 -39.61 17.46 23.33
N ASP A 28 -40.43 17.88 24.27
CA ASP A 28 -40.42 17.37 25.64
C ASP A 28 -40.81 15.89 25.67
N GLU A 29 -41.83 15.48 24.89
CA GLU A 29 -42.19 14.06 24.76
C GLU A 29 -41.09 13.25 24.06
N LEU A 30 -40.45 13.78 23.01
CA LEU A 30 -39.29 13.13 22.38
C LEU A 30 -38.20 12.84 23.42
N PHE A 31 -37.83 13.81 24.25
CA PHE A 31 -36.81 13.62 25.27
C PHE A 31 -37.24 12.64 26.36
N LYS A 32 -38.52 12.63 26.76
CA LYS A 32 -39.07 11.63 27.67
C LYS A 32 -38.95 10.21 27.10
N MET A 33 -39.36 10.00 25.84
CA MET A 33 -39.23 8.70 25.18
C MET A 33 -37.77 8.30 24.93
N CYS A 34 -36.88 9.26 24.68
CA CYS A 34 -35.44 9.02 24.59
C CYS A 34 -34.87 8.45 25.89
N ILE A 35 -35.39 8.87 27.05
CA ILE A 35 -35.03 8.33 28.36
C ILE A 35 -35.67 6.96 28.60
N GLU A 36 -36.96 6.80 28.28
CA GLU A 36 -37.70 5.55 28.50
C GLU A 36 -37.21 4.38 27.62
N TYR A 37 -36.80 4.68 26.38
CA TYR A 37 -36.40 3.67 25.39
C TYR A 37 -34.91 3.71 25.04
N ASP A 38 -34.05 4.29 25.89
CA ASP A 38 -32.59 4.33 25.73
C ASP A 38 -32.13 4.77 24.32
N LEU A 39 -32.73 5.83 23.78
CA LEU A 39 -32.43 6.36 22.43
C LEU A 39 -32.65 5.38 21.26
N ARG A 40 -33.46 4.34 21.44
CA ARG A 40 -33.81 3.40 20.36
C ARG A 40 -34.84 4.03 19.42
N PHE A 41 -34.39 4.88 18.50
CA PHE A 41 -35.24 5.68 17.59
C PHE A 41 -36.26 4.88 16.77
N VAL A 42 -35.99 3.60 16.47
CA VAL A 42 -36.97 2.73 15.77
C VAL A 42 -38.20 2.49 16.65
N VAL A 43 -37.99 2.24 17.95
CA VAL A 43 -39.08 2.03 18.93
C VAL A 43 -39.80 3.35 19.21
N ILE A 44 -39.03 4.45 19.33
CA ILE A 44 -39.60 5.79 19.56
C ILE A 44 -40.48 6.22 18.38
N ASN A 45 -40.07 5.91 17.14
CA ASN A 45 -40.85 6.19 15.95
C ASN A 45 -42.15 5.37 15.91
N ASP A 46 -42.06 4.08 16.23
CA ASP A 46 -43.20 3.16 16.28
C ASP A 46 -44.23 3.55 17.37
N ARG A 47 -43.77 4.00 18.54
CA ARG A 47 -44.60 4.42 19.68
C ARG A 47 -44.88 5.92 19.71
N TRP A 48 -44.59 6.63 18.62
CA TRP A 48 -44.78 8.07 18.57
C TRP A 48 -46.26 8.42 18.81
N PRO A 49 -46.58 9.30 19.77
CA PRO A 49 -47.97 9.51 20.15
C PRO A 49 -48.83 9.99 18.97
N PRO A 50 -50.02 9.39 18.74
CA PRO A 50 -50.88 9.75 17.62
C PRO A 50 -51.47 11.16 17.75
N LYS A 51 -51.40 11.77 18.95
CA LYS A 51 -51.72 13.19 19.19
C LYS A 51 -50.79 14.14 18.43
N PHE A 52 -49.56 13.70 18.14
CA PHE A 52 -48.58 14.46 17.39
C PHE A 52 -48.52 13.97 15.95
N LYS A 53 -48.00 14.83 15.08
CA LYS A 53 -47.86 14.48 13.67
C LYS A 53 -46.82 13.37 13.47
N PRO A 54 -47.01 12.48 12.49
CA PRO A 54 -46.02 11.44 12.21
C PRO A 54 -44.72 12.08 11.73
N ARG A 55 -43.62 11.74 12.41
CA ARG A 55 -42.26 12.17 12.05
C ARG A 55 -41.46 10.96 11.60
N SER A 56 -40.59 11.15 10.63
CA SER A 56 -39.62 10.14 10.23
C SER A 56 -38.56 9.92 11.30
N ILE A 57 -37.91 8.75 11.27
CA ILE A 57 -36.79 8.43 12.18
C ILE A 57 -35.68 9.49 12.08
N ASP A 58 -35.42 9.99 10.88
CA ASP A 58 -34.32 10.92 10.60
C ASP A 58 -34.64 12.33 11.14
N GLU A 59 -35.90 12.76 11.12
CA GLU A 59 -36.36 13.99 11.79
C GLU A 59 -36.29 13.92 13.32
N LEU A 60 -36.70 12.78 13.91
CA LEU A 60 -36.61 12.58 15.36
C LEU A 60 -35.16 12.66 15.84
N LYS A 61 -34.22 12.08 15.08
CA LYS A 61 -32.78 12.18 15.33
C LYS A 61 -32.28 13.60 15.17
N ASP A 62 -32.64 14.29 14.08
CA ASP A 62 -32.22 15.67 13.84
C ASP A 62 -32.63 16.58 14.99
N ARG A 63 -33.89 16.47 15.44
CA ARG A 63 -34.38 17.25 16.57
C ARG A 63 -33.61 16.96 17.85
N TYR A 64 -33.42 15.69 18.19
CA TYR A 64 -32.69 15.29 19.39
C TYR A 64 -31.25 15.82 19.38
N PHE A 65 -30.49 15.57 18.32
CA PHE A 65 -29.08 15.97 18.24
C PHE A 65 -28.90 17.49 18.09
N SER A 66 -29.84 18.18 17.45
CA SER A 66 -29.86 19.65 17.36
C SER A 66 -30.07 20.29 18.74
N VAL A 67 -31.06 19.82 19.50
CA VAL A 67 -31.34 20.32 20.85
C VAL A 67 -30.20 19.94 21.81
N ALA A 68 -29.75 18.69 21.79
CA ALA A 68 -28.64 18.23 22.62
C ALA A 68 -27.37 19.06 22.38
N ARG A 69 -27.04 19.37 21.12
CA ARG A 69 -25.91 20.24 20.81
C ARG A 69 -26.09 21.65 21.37
N LYS A 70 -27.25 22.28 21.16
CA LYS A 70 -27.53 23.63 21.67
C LYS A 70 -27.41 23.70 23.20
N ILE A 71 -27.88 22.66 23.91
CA ILE A 71 -27.72 22.56 25.37
C ILE A 71 -26.24 22.47 25.76
N LEU A 72 -25.46 21.63 25.07
CA LEU A 72 -24.02 21.49 25.34
C LEU A 72 -23.24 22.77 25.06
N GLU A 73 -23.50 23.45 23.95
CA GLU A 73 -22.91 24.74 23.62
C GLU A 73 -23.28 25.82 24.64
N SER A 74 -24.54 25.85 25.10
CA SER A 74 -25.00 26.76 26.14
C SER A 74 -24.27 26.52 27.47
N ARG A 75 -24.08 25.26 27.87
CA ARG A 75 -23.32 24.89 29.08
C ARG A 75 -21.85 25.30 29.00
N GLN A 76 -21.22 25.15 27.83
CA GLN A 76 -19.85 25.61 27.58
C GLN A 76 -19.74 27.14 27.71
N LYS A 77 -20.69 27.88 27.13
CA LYS A 77 -20.76 29.36 27.26
C LYS A 77 -20.94 29.80 28.71
N ALA A 78 -21.75 29.08 29.48
CA ALA A 78 -21.99 29.34 30.90
C ALA A 78 -20.84 28.90 31.84
N LYS A 79 -19.72 28.40 31.29
CA LYS A 79 -18.55 27.90 32.04
C LYS A 79 -18.91 26.89 33.14
N GLN A 80 -19.94 26.08 32.91
CA GLN A 80 -20.30 25.02 33.84
C GLN A 80 -19.21 23.93 33.89
N PRO A 81 -19.09 23.20 35.02
CA PRO A 81 -18.09 22.15 35.15
C PRO A 81 -18.23 21.14 34.01
N ALA A 82 -17.11 20.88 33.34
CA ALA A 82 -17.09 19.98 32.20
C ALA A 82 -17.41 18.54 32.67
N PRO A 83 -18.21 17.79 31.89
CA PRO A 83 -18.39 16.37 32.15
C PRO A 83 -17.04 15.65 32.09
N THR A 84 -16.88 14.60 32.89
CA THR A 84 -15.64 13.79 32.97
C THR A 84 -15.84 12.40 32.36
N GLY A 85 -14.74 11.73 32.01
CA GLY A 85 -14.74 10.34 31.55
C GLY A 85 -15.41 10.09 30.20
N ALA A 86 -16.15 8.98 30.09
CA ALA A 86 -16.79 8.55 28.84
C ALA A 86 -17.90 9.51 28.38
N PHE A 87 -18.64 10.09 29.33
CA PHE A 87 -19.70 11.04 29.04
C PHE A 87 -19.15 12.31 28.38
N ALA A 88 -17.97 12.78 28.80
CA ALA A 88 -17.27 13.90 28.17
C ALA A 88 -17.00 13.68 26.68
N LYS A 89 -16.51 12.48 26.33
CA LYS A 89 -16.24 12.09 24.95
C LYS A 89 -17.52 12.08 24.11
N HIS A 90 -18.62 11.57 24.67
CA HIS A 90 -19.91 11.56 24.01
C HIS A 90 -20.43 12.99 23.75
N CYS A 91 -20.39 13.87 24.76
CA CYS A 91 -20.76 15.27 24.60
C CYS A 91 -19.91 15.98 23.54
N SER A 92 -18.59 15.74 23.55
CA SER A 92 -17.68 16.29 22.54
C SER A 92 -18.02 15.81 21.13
N ALA A 93 -18.36 14.53 20.97
CA ALA A 93 -18.74 13.96 19.67
C ALA A 93 -20.01 14.60 19.08
N ILE A 94 -21.02 14.91 19.89
CA ILE A 94 -22.27 15.58 19.46
C ILE A 94 -22.00 16.99 18.92
N VAL A 95 -21.05 17.70 19.54
CA VAL A 95 -20.68 19.07 19.15
C VAL A 95 -19.78 19.05 17.90
N LEU A 96 -18.76 18.18 17.89
CA LEU A 96 -17.77 18.12 16.81
C LEU A 96 -18.34 17.51 15.52
N ASN A 97 -19.27 16.56 15.63
CA ASN A 97 -19.89 15.90 14.49
C ASN A 97 -21.37 16.23 14.42
N PRO A 98 -21.72 17.37 13.80
CA PRO A 98 -23.10 17.71 13.59
C PRO A 98 -23.90 16.64 12.86
N TYR A 99 -25.05 16.26 13.44
CA TYR A 99 -26.06 15.54 12.67
C TYR A 99 -26.53 16.41 11.51
N ASP A 100 -26.52 15.83 10.32
CA ASP A 100 -26.91 16.45 9.06
C ASP A 100 -27.96 15.53 8.42
N ILE A 101 -29.22 15.97 8.50
CA ILE A 101 -30.36 15.19 8.00
C ILE A 101 -30.29 14.99 6.48
N GLU A 102 -29.84 15.98 5.72
CA GLU A 102 -29.73 15.88 4.26
C GLU A 102 -28.68 14.85 3.87
N TYR A 103 -27.55 14.86 4.56
CA TYR A 103 -26.51 13.85 4.39
C TYR A 103 -27.02 12.45 4.70
N GLU A 104 -27.73 12.25 5.81
CA GLU A 104 -28.28 10.93 6.18
C GLU A 104 -29.33 10.42 5.19
N LEU A 105 -30.22 11.30 4.71
CA LEU A 105 -31.19 10.96 3.67
C LEU A 105 -30.51 10.58 2.36
N LEU A 106 -29.51 11.36 1.93
CA LEU A 106 -28.74 11.07 0.71
C LEU A 106 -27.98 9.74 0.85
N ARG A 107 -27.33 9.52 1.98
CA ARG A 107 -26.61 8.28 2.31
C ARG A 107 -27.54 7.07 2.27
N LYS A 108 -28.74 7.17 2.85
CA LYS A 108 -29.75 6.10 2.83
C LYS A 108 -30.25 5.83 1.42
N LYS A 109 -30.50 6.87 0.61
CA LYS A 109 -30.89 6.75 -0.80
C LYS A 109 -29.82 6.05 -1.64
N GLN A 110 -28.54 6.37 -1.42
CA GLN A 110 -27.41 5.71 -2.08
C GLN A 110 -27.32 4.22 -1.70
N LEU A 111 -27.48 3.92 -0.41
CA LEU A 111 -27.47 2.54 0.09
C LEU A 111 -28.63 1.73 -0.49
N GLU A 112 -29.83 2.31 -0.52
CA GLU A 112 -31.00 1.68 -1.10
C GLU A 112 -30.83 1.43 -2.61
N ALA A 113 -30.25 2.38 -3.34
CA ALA A 113 -29.91 2.20 -4.75
C ALA A 113 -28.94 1.03 -4.95
N GLN A 114 -27.90 0.90 -4.11
CA GLN A 114 -26.98 -0.23 -4.16
C GLN A 114 -27.66 -1.55 -3.82
N TYR A 115 -28.56 -1.55 -2.83
CA TYR A 115 -29.29 -2.75 -2.41
C TYR A 115 -30.26 -3.24 -3.49
N LYS A 116 -30.87 -2.32 -4.24
CA LYS A 116 -31.77 -2.63 -5.37
C LYS A 116 -31.04 -3.07 -6.64
N ARG A 117 -29.71 -2.98 -6.71
CA ARG A 117 -28.94 -3.41 -7.90
C ARG A 117 -29.15 -4.88 -8.18
N SER A 118 -29.58 -5.18 -9.40
CA SER A 118 -29.73 -6.57 -9.86
C SER A 118 -28.38 -7.18 -10.25
N LYS A 119 -28.27 -8.51 -10.16
CA LYS A 119 -27.10 -9.26 -10.66
C LYS A 119 -26.85 -9.04 -12.16
N GLY A 120 -27.90 -8.78 -12.95
CA GLY A 120 -27.77 -8.49 -14.39
C GLY A 120 -27.17 -7.11 -14.65
N GLU A 121 -27.63 -6.10 -13.92
CA GLU A 121 -27.13 -4.73 -13.99
C GLU A 121 -25.65 -4.65 -13.59
N LEU A 122 -25.26 -5.39 -12.54
CA LEU A 122 -23.86 -5.49 -12.13
C LEU A 122 -22.95 -6.04 -13.24
N ARG A 123 -23.38 -7.07 -13.99
CA ARG A 123 -22.61 -7.61 -15.11
C ARG A 123 -22.42 -6.60 -16.23
N GLN A 124 -23.48 -5.85 -16.55
CA GLN A 124 -23.41 -4.79 -17.58
C GLN A 124 -22.51 -3.63 -17.14
N GLU A 125 -22.59 -3.22 -15.88
CA GLU A 125 -21.70 -2.19 -15.30
C GLU A 125 -20.23 -2.67 -15.33
N GLU A 126 -19.97 -3.93 -14.96
CA GLU A 126 -18.63 -4.53 -15.01
C GLU A 126 -18.06 -4.59 -16.43
N GLU A 127 -18.88 -4.92 -17.43
CA GLU A 127 -18.49 -4.95 -18.83
C GLU A 127 -18.17 -3.54 -19.34
N THR A 128 -19.02 -2.57 -19.04
CA THR A 128 -18.80 -1.16 -19.36
C THR A 128 -17.51 -0.64 -18.73
N VAL A 129 -17.26 -0.95 -17.46
CA VAL A 129 -16.01 -0.57 -16.76
C VAL A 129 -14.80 -1.25 -17.38
N ARG A 130 -14.91 -2.51 -17.82
CA ARG A 130 -13.84 -3.24 -18.51
C ARG A 130 -13.51 -2.57 -19.85
N GLU A 131 -14.52 -2.17 -20.61
CA GLU A 131 -14.35 -1.44 -21.87
C GLU A 131 -13.73 -0.06 -21.65
N ALA A 132 -14.23 0.71 -20.68
CA ALA A 132 -13.66 2.01 -20.32
C ALA A 132 -12.18 1.91 -19.96
N ARG A 133 -11.80 0.90 -19.14
CA ARG A 133 -10.39 0.63 -18.81
C ARG A 133 -9.54 0.28 -20.04
N ARG A 134 -10.09 -0.47 -21.00
CA ARG A 134 -9.41 -0.77 -22.27
C ARG A 134 -9.16 0.51 -23.06
N ILE A 135 -10.16 1.39 -23.16
CA ILE A 135 -10.05 2.68 -23.85
C ILE A 135 -9.02 3.59 -23.16
N GLU A 136 -9.07 3.72 -21.84
CA GLU A 136 -8.08 4.51 -21.08
C GLU A 136 -6.65 3.99 -21.25
N ALA A 137 -6.46 2.67 -21.19
CA ALA A 137 -5.16 2.06 -21.41
C ALA A 137 -4.64 2.34 -22.83
N ASN A 138 -5.53 2.29 -23.84
CA ASN A 138 -5.18 2.61 -25.21
C ASN A 138 -4.84 4.10 -25.38
N ARG A 139 -5.66 5.01 -24.85
CA ARG A 139 -5.38 6.46 -24.83
C ARG A 139 -4.02 6.76 -24.19
N LYS A 140 -3.70 6.09 -23.08
CA LYS A 140 -2.39 6.23 -22.42
C LYS A 140 -1.24 5.70 -23.27
N ARG A 141 -1.43 4.61 -24.02
CA ARG A 141 -0.42 4.09 -24.96
C ARG A 141 -0.19 5.08 -26.10
N ILE A 142 -1.26 5.55 -26.74
CA ILE A 142 -1.20 6.54 -27.82
C ILE A 142 -0.51 7.83 -27.35
N LEU A 143 -0.84 8.32 -26.16
CA LEU A 143 -0.21 9.53 -25.59
C LEU A 143 1.29 9.34 -25.37
N LYS A 144 1.72 8.18 -24.85
CA LYS A 144 3.15 7.86 -24.69
C LYS A 144 3.88 7.76 -26.02
N GLU A 145 3.24 7.15 -27.02
CA GLU A 145 3.82 7.03 -28.36
C GLU A 145 3.95 8.40 -29.01
N ARG A 146 2.93 9.27 -28.89
CA ARG A 146 3.01 10.67 -29.32
C ARG A 146 4.14 11.42 -28.63
N GLN A 147 4.31 11.27 -27.31
CA GLN A 147 5.43 11.88 -26.58
C GLN A 147 6.79 11.34 -27.02
N ARG A 148 6.88 10.04 -27.35
CA ARG A 148 8.10 9.42 -27.87
C ARG A 148 8.44 9.97 -29.26
N ILE A 149 7.45 10.00 -30.16
CA ILE A 149 7.60 10.55 -31.51
C ILE A 149 7.98 12.03 -31.43
N GLN A 150 7.33 12.82 -30.57
CA GLN A 150 7.68 14.22 -30.36
C GLN A 150 9.14 14.37 -29.92
N LYS A 151 9.60 13.58 -28.95
CA LYS A 151 11.02 13.58 -28.52
C LYS A 151 12.00 13.16 -29.61
N LEU A 152 11.59 12.32 -30.56
CA LEU A 152 12.42 11.89 -31.68
C LEU A 152 12.39 12.91 -32.84
N LEU A 153 11.29 13.65 -33.00
CA LEU A 153 11.08 14.65 -34.04
C LEU A 153 11.70 16.00 -33.68
N LEU A 154 11.85 16.32 -32.38
CA LEU A 154 12.65 17.46 -31.93
C LEU A 154 14.13 17.18 -32.25
N PRO A 155 14.76 17.94 -33.18
CA PRO A 155 16.17 17.78 -33.46
C PRO A 155 17.00 18.14 -32.22
N ALA A 156 18.09 17.41 -32.00
CA ALA A 156 19.13 17.80 -31.04
C ALA A 156 19.82 19.06 -31.57
N GLY A 157 19.23 20.22 -31.31
CA GLY A 157 19.72 21.51 -31.77
C GLY A 157 18.64 22.58 -31.61
N ASP A 158 18.85 23.44 -30.62
CA ASP A 158 18.07 24.60 -30.19
C ASP A 158 17.14 25.24 -31.24
N ILE A 159 15.83 25.25 -30.98
CA ILE A 159 14.97 26.43 -31.15
C ILE A 159 13.91 26.40 -30.05
N ALA A 160 14.00 27.35 -29.12
CA ALA A 160 12.90 27.71 -28.25
C ALA A 160 11.77 28.27 -29.13
N VAL A 161 10.80 27.43 -29.47
CA VAL A 161 9.52 27.92 -29.98
C VAL A 161 8.71 28.33 -28.76
N THR A 162 8.63 29.63 -28.57
CA THR A 162 7.71 30.30 -27.66
C THR A 162 6.29 29.82 -27.95
N ASP A 163 5.69 29.12 -26.99
CA ASP A 163 4.25 28.89 -26.98
C ASP A 163 3.56 30.26 -26.95
N VAL A 164 2.72 30.52 -27.94
CA VAL A 164 1.85 31.70 -27.99
C VAL A 164 0.62 31.37 -27.13
N ASP A 165 0.39 32.20 -26.11
CA ASP A 165 -0.69 32.12 -25.13
C ASP A 165 -2.10 32.10 -25.75
N GLU A 166 -2.97 31.24 -25.21
CA GLU A 166 -4.42 31.47 -25.19
C GLU A 166 -5.02 31.18 -23.79
N ALA A 167 -5.18 32.27 -23.04
CA ALA A 167 -6.14 32.61 -21.97
C ALA A 167 -6.61 31.57 -20.90
N GLY A 168 -6.26 31.83 -19.62
CA GLY A 168 -7.06 31.42 -18.44
C GLY A 168 -6.27 31.16 -17.13
N PRO A 169 -6.76 31.54 -15.92
CA PRO A 169 -5.96 32.32 -14.97
C PRO A 169 -5.20 31.55 -13.86
N ALA A 170 -4.04 32.12 -13.52
CA ALA A 170 -3.40 32.27 -12.21
C ALA A 170 -3.32 31.07 -11.25
N ARG A 171 -2.11 30.50 -11.11
CA ARG A 171 -1.70 29.84 -9.84
C ARG A 171 -0.19 29.84 -9.59
N GLY A 172 0.23 30.72 -8.68
CA GLY A 172 1.31 30.53 -7.70
C GLY A 172 2.69 30.08 -8.19
N GLN A 173 3.60 31.05 -8.36
CA GLN A 173 5.04 30.81 -8.39
C GLN A 173 5.49 30.07 -7.12
N LYS A 174 6.15 28.92 -7.29
CA LYS A 174 7.07 28.36 -6.29
C LYS A 174 8.46 28.36 -6.91
N SER A 175 9.33 29.18 -6.33
CA SER A 175 10.75 29.26 -6.64
C SER A 175 11.40 27.88 -6.50
N ARG A 176 11.98 27.38 -7.59
CA ARG A 176 12.90 26.23 -7.55
C ARG A 176 14.27 26.78 -7.16
N SER A 177 14.62 26.64 -5.89
CA SER A 177 15.98 26.88 -5.41
C SER A 177 16.93 25.87 -6.08
N MET A 178 17.82 26.39 -6.92
CA MET A 178 18.96 25.65 -7.47
C MET A 178 19.93 25.32 -6.33
N LYS A 179 20.21 24.04 -6.12
CA LYS A 179 21.35 23.61 -5.29
C LYS A 179 22.50 23.25 -6.23
N MET A 180 23.53 24.08 -6.17
CA MET A 180 24.82 23.85 -6.80
C MET A 180 25.44 22.56 -6.22
N THR A 181 25.92 21.68 -7.09
CA THR A 181 26.65 20.48 -6.69
C THR A 181 28.13 20.72 -6.96
N ILE A 182 28.95 20.64 -5.91
CA ILE A 182 30.42 20.72 -5.97
C ILE A 182 30.92 19.31 -6.35
N PRO A 183 31.84 19.15 -7.32
CA PRO A 183 32.44 17.85 -7.63
C PRO A 183 33.52 17.52 -6.59
N GLY A 184 33.45 16.34 -5.97
CA GLY A 184 34.59 15.77 -5.23
C GLY A 184 34.41 15.57 -3.73
N THR A 185 33.28 15.03 -3.27
CA THR A 185 33.20 14.49 -1.91
C THR A 185 32.58 13.09 -1.96
N VAL A 186 33.32 12.14 -1.40
CA VAL A 186 33.00 10.73 -1.23
C VAL A 186 31.53 10.49 -0.86
N GLU A 187 30.84 9.73 -1.71
CA GLU A 187 29.47 9.26 -1.52
C GLU A 187 29.32 8.57 -0.14
N PRO A 188 28.42 9.03 0.73
CA PRO A 188 28.13 8.32 1.96
C PRO A 188 27.36 7.04 1.60
N ILE A 189 27.99 5.88 1.82
CA ILE A 189 27.41 4.53 1.71
C ILE A 189 26.40 4.33 2.86
N LEU A 190 25.33 5.14 2.89
CA LEU A 190 24.22 5.01 3.83
C LEU A 190 22.87 5.29 3.15
N THR A 191 22.73 5.02 1.85
CA THR A 191 21.41 4.76 1.29
C THR A 191 21.00 3.33 1.63
N LEU A 192 20.50 3.13 2.85
CA LEU A 192 19.67 1.98 3.19
C LEU A 192 18.62 1.78 2.07
N PRO A 193 18.26 0.54 1.68
CA PRO A 193 17.26 0.29 0.65
C PRO A 193 15.86 0.59 1.22
N THR A 194 15.59 1.88 1.48
CA THR A 194 14.31 2.42 1.97
C THR A 194 13.16 2.20 1.00
N LYS A 195 13.45 1.75 -0.23
CA LYS A 195 12.47 1.38 -1.26
C LYS A 195 12.05 -0.10 -1.20
N SER A 196 12.68 -0.94 -0.37
CA SER A 196 12.40 -2.39 -0.33
C SER A 196 11.11 -2.73 0.42
N PHE A 197 10.73 -1.90 1.38
CA PHE A 197 9.41 -1.91 2.00
C PHE A 197 8.75 -0.55 1.77
N GLN A 198 7.67 -0.53 0.99
CA GLN A 198 6.81 0.64 0.96
C GLN A 198 6.27 0.81 2.38
N HIS A 199 6.78 1.79 3.13
CA HIS A 199 6.13 2.28 4.36
C HIS A 199 4.63 2.32 4.06
N ARG A 200 3.84 1.57 4.84
CA ARG A 200 2.45 1.22 4.51
C ARG A 200 1.80 2.42 3.85
N LYS A 201 1.42 2.31 2.58
CA LYS A 201 0.48 3.28 2.01
C LYS A 201 -0.70 3.26 2.96
N SER A 202 -1.00 4.36 3.63
CA SER A 202 -2.22 4.45 4.42
C SER A 202 -3.36 4.37 3.42
N TRP A 203 -3.97 3.21 3.31
CA TRP A 203 -5.19 3.10 2.55
C TRP A 203 -6.32 3.55 3.47
N ASN A 204 -7.09 4.54 3.04
CA ASN A 204 -8.16 5.14 3.85
C ASN A 204 -9.43 4.28 3.87
N CYS A 205 -9.34 2.96 3.61
CA CYS A 205 -10.50 2.07 3.57
C CYS A 205 -10.25 0.74 4.32
N ALA A 206 -11.30 -0.08 4.43
CA ALA A 206 -11.25 -1.34 5.17
C ALA A 206 -10.37 -2.37 4.43
N HIS A 207 -9.40 -2.95 5.14
CA HIS A 207 -8.50 -3.96 4.60
C HIS A 207 -8.26 -5.09 5.60
N ALA A 208 -8.01 -6.29 5.07
CA ALA A 208 -7.59 -7.42 5.88
C ALA A 208 -6.19 -7.14 6.47
N ARG A 209 -6.07 -7.13 7.80
CA ARG A 209 -4.78 -6.90 8.50
C ARG A 209 -3.68 -7.88 8.06
N SER A 210 -4.06 -9.09 7.68
CA SER A 210 -3.16 -10.14 7.19
C SER A 210 -2.42 -9.76 5.91
N SER A 211 -2.97 -8.90 5.06
CA SER A 211 -2.29 -8.46 3.82
C SER A 211 -1.05 -7.61 4.12
N PHE A 212 -1.02 -6.95 5.29
CA PHE A 212 0.11 -6.15 5.71
C PHE A 212 1.10 -6.92 6.57
N ILE A 213 0.61 -7.70 7.55
CA ILE A 213 1.46 -8.41 8.53
C ILE A 213 2.38 -9.43 7.83
N TYR A 214 1.89 -10.10 6.80
CA TYR A 214 2.60 -11.20 6.13
C TYR A 214 3.13 -10.81 4.75
N GLN A 215 3.34 -9.53 4.50
CA GLN A 215 3.83 -9.07 3.20
C GLN A 215 5.22 -9.66 2.92
N SER A 216 5.34 -10.45 1.85
CA SER A 216 6.61 -11.05 1.45
C SER A 216 7.56 -10.00 0.84
N ILE A 217 8.87 -10.22 1.04
CA ILE A 217 9.93 -9.41 0.44
C ILE A 217 9.94 -9.63 -1.08
N LYS A 218 9.66 -8.57 -1.85
CA LYS A 218 9.45 -8.66 -3.30
C LYS A 218 10.74 -8.85 -4.12
N GLN A 219 11.91 -8.55 -3.55
CA GLN A 219 13.18 -8.55 -4.28
C GLN A 219 13.64 -9.95 -4.72
N SER A 220 13.52 -10.97 -3.85
CA SER A 220 13.90 -12.35 -4.16
C SER A 220 13.39 -13.34 -3.11
N ALA A 221 12.91 -14.51 -3.56
CA ALA A 221 12.49 -15.59 -2.66
C ALA A 221 13.64 -16.15 -1.81
N ARG A 222 14.88 -16.17 -2.32
CA ARG A 222 16.07 -16.61 -1.55
C ARG A 222 16.40 -15.63 -0.43
N LEU A 223 16.24 -14.33 -0.71
CA LEU A 223 16.45 -13.27 0.27
C LEU A 223 15.40 -13.33 1.37
N ALA A 224 14.13 -13.56 1.01
CA ALA A 224 13.05 -13.74 1.98
C ALA A 224 13.35 -14.87 2.97
N LYS A 225 13.74 -16.06 2.49
CA LYS A 225 14.13 -17.18 3.36
C LYS A 225 15.31 -16.86 4.27
N ARG A 226 16.29 -16.10 3.80
CA ARG A 226 17.43 -15.70 4.64
C ARG A 226 17.03 -14.72 5.74
N VAL A 227 16.08 -13.83 5.48
CA VAL A 227 15.48 -12.96 6.50
C VAL A 227 14.69 -13.80 7.52
N GLU A 228 13.94 -14.80 7.07
CA GLU A 228 13.22 -15.73 7.95
C GLU A 228 14.16 -16.49 8.88
N ILE A 229 15.27 -17.03 8.35
CA ILE A 229 16.30 -17.70 9.15
C ILE A 229 16.91 -16.76 10.20
N LEU A 230 17.26 -15.53 9.81
CA LEU A 230 17.82 -14.54 10.75
C LEU A 230 16.81 -14.12 11.83
N LEU A 231 15.52 -14.05 11.50
CA LEU A 231 14.48 -13.77 12.49
C LEU A 231 14.31 -14.91 13.50
N ASP A 232 14.45 -16.16 13.06
CA ASP A 232 14.45 -17.34 13.93
C ASP A 232 15.73 -17.39 14.80
N GLU A 233 16.90 -17.06 14.24
CA GLU A 233 18.15 -16.93 15.00
C GLU A 233 18.06 -15.86 16.08
N LEU A 234 17.40 -14.72 15.79
CA LEU A 234 17.13 -13.65 16.75
C LEU A 234 15.99 -14.00 17.73
N LYS A 235 15.36 -15.18 17.62
CA LYS A 235 14.25 -15.66 18.46
C LYS A 235 13.02 -14.74 18.49
N VAL A 236 12.82 -13.94 17.45
CA VAL A 236 11.67 -13.02 17.33
C VAL A 236 10.44 -13.78 16.79
N GLY A 237 10.67 -14.82 15.99
CA GLY A 237 9.63 -15.64 15.38
C GLY A 237 9.00 -14.99 14.14
N LEU A 238 8.39 -15.81 13.29
CA LEU A 238 7.86 -15.41 11.98
C LEU A 238 6.50 -14.70 12.02
N ARG A 239 5.83 -14.75 13.17
CA ARG A 239 4.45 -14.27 13.35
C ARG A 239 4.38 -13.29 14.53
N PRO A 240 4.50 -11.98 14.27
CA PRO A 240 4.37 -10.98 15.33
C PRO A 240 2.92 -10.90 15.83
N MET A 241 2.73 -10.41 17.06
CA MET A 241 1.39 -10.07 17.55
C MET A 241 0.74 -9.00 16.66
N ALA A 242 -0.56 -9.12 16.44
CA ALA A 242 -1.33 -8.26 15.53
C ALA A 242 -1.67 -6.86 16.08
N THR A 243 -0.73 -6.24 16.80
CA THR A 243 -0.83 -4.87 17.34
C THR A 243 -0.05 -3.92 16.44
N ALA A 244 -0.60 -2.75 16.11
CA ALA A 244 0.01 -1.82 15.16
C ALA A 244 1.49 -1.51 15.48
N ALA A 245 1.79 -1.12 16.72
CA ALA A 245 3.15 -0.82 17.17
C ALA A 245 4.12 -2.01 17.02
N VAL A 246 3.67 -3.22 17.31
CA VAL A 246 4.50 -4.44 17.23
C VAL A 246 4.78 -4.81 15.78
N VAL A 247 3.78 -4.71 14.90
CA VAL A 247 3.96 -5.02 13.48
C VAL A 247 4.87 -3.97 12.82
N ASP A 248 4.75 -2.69 13.19
CA ASP A 248 5.64 -1.64 12.67
C ASP A 248 7.10 -1.86 13.11
N ALA A 249 7.32 -2.22 14.38
CA ALA A 249 8.66 -2.58 14.87
C ALA A 249 9.22 -3.84 14.16
N TYR A 250 8.36 -4.84 13.93
CA TYR A 250 8.74 -6.06 13.20
C TYR A 250 9.11 -5.78 11.74
N ASP A 251 8.37 -4.91 11.05
CA ASP A 251 8.70 -4.52 9.68
C ASP A 251 9.99 -3.68 9.63
N MET A 252 10.24 -2.82 10.62
CA MET A 252 11.50 -2.10 10.74
C MET A 252 12.69 -3.05 10.87
N LEU A 253 12.57 -4.05 11.76
CA LEU A 253 13.60 -5.07 11.94
C LEU A 253 13.88 -5.83 10.63
N ARG A 254 12.84 -6.15 9.85
CA ARG A 254 13.02 -6.81 8.54
C ARG A 254 13.78 -5.94 7.54
N VAL A 255 13.59 -4.63 7.56
CA VAL A 255 14.36 -3.67 6.74
C VAL A 255 15.82 -3.64 7.19
N GLU A 256 16.08 -3.59 8.49
CA GLU A 256 17.43 -3.61 9.06
C GLU A 256 18.18 -4.91 8.74
N ILE A 257 17.53 -6.06 8.85
CA ILE A 257 18.10 -7.35 8.47
C ILE A 257 18.48 -7.38 6.98
N LEU A 258 17.63 -6.84 6.11
CA LEU A 258 17.95 -6.73 4.68
C LEU A 258 19.18 -5.87 4.44
N ALA A 259 19.29 -4.73 5.12
CA ALA A 259 20.45 -3.87 5.05
C ALA A 259 21.71 -4.59 5.54
N HIS A 260 21.61 -5.35 6.65
CA HIS A 260 22.71 -6.15 7.15
C HIS A 260 23.21 -7.17 6.12
N ILE A 261 22.30 -7.88 5.43
CA ILE A 261 22.68 -8.82 4.36
C ILE A 261 23.40 -8.11 3.20
N GLU A 262 22.98 -6.90 2.84
CA GLU A 262 23.63 -6.10 1.80
C GLU A 262 25.01 -5.60 2.24
N MET A 263 25.15 -5.17 3.49
CA MET A 263 26.44 -4.79 4.06
C MET A 263 27.38 -5.98 4.15
N GLN A 264 26.92 -7.16 4.59
CA GLN A 264 27.72 -8.40 4.59
C GLN A 264 28.28 -8.70 3.20
N ARG A 265 27.45 -8.63 2.15
CA ARG A 265 27.91 -8.83 0.76
C ARG A 265 28.95 -7.80 0.33
N THR A 266 28.79 -6.56 0.77
CA THR A 266 29.73 -5.47 0.43
C THR A 266 31.07 -5.68 1.13
N VAL A 267 31.06 -6.08 2.40
CA VAL A 267 32.27 -6.43 3.16
C VAL A 267 33.01 -7.58 2.49
N THR A 268 32.33 -8.70 2.19
CA THR A 268 32.98 -9.83 1.51
C THR A 268 33.62 -9.42 0.18
N ARG A 269 32.95 -8.60 -0.63
CA ARG A 269 33.51 -8.08 -1.88
C ARG A 269 34.75 -7.22 -1.64
N LYS A 270 34.72 -6.36 -0.63
CA LYS A 270 35.87 -5.49 -0.29
C LYS A 270 37.04 -6.28 0.27
N GLU A 271 36.77 -7.31 1.06
CA GLU A 271 37.80 -8.25 1.54
C GLU A 271 38.45 -9.02 0.39
N GLU A 272 37.67 -9.45 -0.61
CA GLU A 272 38.16 -10.04 -1.86
C GLU A 272 39.08 -9.08 -2.63
N GLU A 273 38.65 -7.82 -2.82
CA GLU A 273 39.44 -6.77 -3.48
C GLU A 273 40.78 -6.53 -2.74
N VAL A 274 40.73 -6.38 -1.42
CA VAL A 274 41.93 -6.18 -0.58
C VAL A 274 42.86 -7.39 -0.68
N HIS A 275 42.33 -8.60 -0.64
CA HIS A 275 43.15 -9.81 -0.77
C HIS A 275 43.84 -9.87 -2.15
N VAL A 276 43.12 -9.57 -3.23
CA VAL A 276 43.70 -9.51 -4.58
C VAL A 276 44.81 -8.46 -4.66
N LEU A 277 44.62 -7.28 -4.06
CA LEU A 277 45.64 -6.23 -4.03
C LEU A 277 46.87 -6.65 -3.22
N LYS A 278 46.68 -7.29 -2.06
CA LYS A 278 47.78 -7.85 -1.24
C LYS A 278 48.60 -8.88 -2.02
N VAL A 279 47.95 -9.77 -2.77
CA VAL A 279 48.64 -10.75 -3.63
C VAL A 279 49.43 -10.06 -4.75
N LYS A 280 48.87 -9.03 -5.39
CA LYS A 280 49.59 -8.25 -6.42
C LYS A 280 50.82 -7.53 -5.83
N LEU A 281 50.67 -6.95 -4.64
CA LEU A 281 51.75 -6.28 -3.93
C LEU A 281 52.87 -7.27 -3.57
N ALA A 282 52.55 -8.44 -3.04
CA ALA A 282 53.52 -9.48 -2.70
C ALA A 282 54.33 -9.93 -3.94
N LYS A 283 53.67 -10.09 -5.10
CA LYS A 283 54.36 -10.40 -6.37
C LYS A 283 55.37 -9.34 -6.78
N LEU A 284 55.03 -8.07 -6.61
CA LEU A 284 55.94 -6.95 -6.94
C LEU A 284 57.13 -6.88 -5.97
N LYS A 285 56.92 -7.22 -4.69
CA LYS A 285 57.97 -7.24 -3.66
C LYS A 285 58.80 -8.53 -3.62
N LYS A 286 58.47 -9.54 -4.45
CA LYS A 286 59.06 -10.89 -4.41
C LYS A 286 58.90 -11.59 -3.04
N GLU A 287 57.84 -11.27 -2.31
CA GLU A 287 57.49 -11.91 -1.04
C GLU A 287 56.45 -13.03 -1.27
N THR A 288 56.36 -13.98 -0.34
CA THR A 288 55.33 -15.03 -0.39
C THR A 288 53.93 -14.44 -0.21
N PRO A 289 52.95 -14.82 -1.04
CA PRO A 289 51.62 -14.23 -0.99
C PRO A 289 50.89 -14.57 0.32
N PRO A 290 50.12 -13.63 0.89
CA PRO A 290 49.39 -13.87 2.13
C PRO A 290 48.24 -14.85 1.95
N ALA A 291 47.95 -15.63 2.99
CA ALA A 291 46.83 -16.58 3.00
C ALA A 291 45.47 -15.87 2.83
N PRO A 292 44.48 -16.50 2.16
CA PRO A 292 43.15 -15.94 2.04
C PRO A 292 42.45 -15.87 3.41
N PRO A 293 41.72 -14.78 3.71
CA PRO A 293 40.98 -14.70 4.96
C PRO A 293 39.82 -15.72 5.00
N PRO A 294 39.44 -16.20 6.20
CA PRO A 294 38.40 -17.21 6.36
C PRO A 294 37.04 -16.68 5.88
N GLY A 295 36.38 -17.44 5.00
CA GLY A 295 35.07 -17.11 4.44
C GLY A 295 35.07 -16.67 2.96
N ILE A 296 36.24 -16.46 2.34
CA ILE A 296 36.32 -16.18 0.91
C ILE A 296 36.43 -17.48 0.11
N ASN A 297 35.36 -17.85 -0.59
CA ASN A 297 35.40 -18.94 -1.58
C ASN A 297 36.04 -18.44 -2.88
N LEU A 298 37.38 -18.46 -2.96
CA LEU A 298 38.12 -18.15 -4.20
C LEU A 298 37.96 -19.21 -5.31
N SER A 299 37.31 -20.33 -5.03
CA SER A 299 37.02 -21.35 -6.03
C SER A 299 35.80 -20.93 -6.87
N HIS A 300 36.03 -20.54 -8.13
CA HIS A 300 35.31 -21.01 -9.33
C HIS A 300 35.41 -20.06 -10.55
N LYS A 301 35.96 -18.85 -10.42
CA LYS A 301 35.97 -17.91 -11.57
C LYS A 301 37.26 -17.89 -12.40
N LYS A 302 38.35 -18.51 -11.92
CA LYS A 302 39.69 -18.46 -12.55
C LYS A 302 40.21 -19.79 -13.11
N ARG A 303 39.33 -20.69 -13.58
CA ARG A 303 39.77 -21.87 -14.35
C ARG A 303 39.44 -21.82 -15.85
N LYS A 304 38.53 -20.94 -16.28
CA LYS A 304 38.08 -20.91 -17.69
C LYS A 304 38.98 -20.11 -18.66
N HIS A 305 39.99 -19.39 -18.16
CA HIS A 305 40.84 -18.53 -19.02
C HIS A 305 42.26 -19.08 -19.25
N GLU A 306 42.70 -20.09 -18.49
CA GLU A 306 44.07 -20.63 -18.61
C GLU A 306 44.13 -21.98 -19.35
N GLU A 307 43.00 -22.68 -19.54
CA GLU A 307 42.94 -23.98 -20.22
C GLU A 307 42.79 -23.88 -21.76
N SER A 308 42.51 -22.68 -22.29
CA SER A 308 42.33 -22.45 -23.73
C SER A 308 43.63 -22.08 -24.48
N ALA A 309 44.77 -21.95 -23.76
CA ALA A 309 46.02 -21.40 -24.31
C ALA A 309 47.18 -22.40 -24.36
N ALA A 310 47.01 -23.64 -23.88
CA ALA A 310 48.06 -24.66 -23.87
C ALA A 310 47.50 -26.01 -24.30
N GLY A 311 47.56 -26.32 -25.59
CA GLY A 311 47.11 -27.61 -26.11
C GLY A 311 47.14 -27.76 -27.62
N ALA A 312 48.25 -27.39 -28.27
CA ALA A 312 48.52 -27.73 -29.67
C ALA A 312 49.87 -28.46 -29.77
N ALA A 313 49.83 -29.80 -29.75
CA ALA A 313 50.81 -30.71 -30.37
C ALA A 313 50.36 -32.19 -30.19
N THR A 314 49.93 -32.79 -31.30
CA THR A 314 49.57 -34.20 -31.63
C THR A 314 50.85 -35.12 -31.58
N PRO A 315 50.85 -36.48 -31.55
CA PRO A 315 50.05 -37.36 -32.43
C PRO A 315 49.50 -38.75 -31.96
N GLN A 316 48.56 -39.25 -32.79
CA GLN A 316 47.96 -40.61 -33.04
C GLN A 316 48.87 -41.83 -32.77
N ALA A 317 48.46 -43.09 -32.53
CA ALA A 317 47.23 -43.94 -32.64
C ALA A 317 47.48 -45.29 -31.86
N PRO A 318 46.77 -46.45 -32.04
CA PRO A 318 45.33 -46.80 -32.02
C PRO A 318 44.96 -47.88 -30.94
N ALA A 319 43.65 -48.18 -30.80
CA ALA A 319 42.99 -49.22 -29.96
C ALA A 319 43.26 -50.69 -30.45
N PRO A 320 42.71 -51.82 -29.90
CA PRO A 320 41.57 -52.00 -28.97
C PRO A 320 41.61 -53.23 -27.99
N ALA A 321 40.47 -53.45 -27.30
CA ALA A 321 39.87 -54.73 -26.83
C ALA A 321 39.86 -55.04 -25.32
N SER A 322 38.66 -55.07 -24.72
CA SER A 322 38.01 -56.28 -24.15
C SER A 322 36.81 -55.94 -23.25
N SER A 323 35.62 -56.38 -23.67
CA SER A 323 34.51 -56.81 -22.81
C SER A 323 34.78 -58.29 -22.40
N PRO A 324 34.05 -58.99 -21.47
CA PRO A 324 32.60 -58.88 -21.21
C PRO A 324 32.10 -59.28 -19.79
N SER A 325 30.76 -59.38 -19.67
CA SER A 325 29.94 -60.13 -18.67
C SER A 325 29.78 -59.51 -17.28
N GLY A 326 28.62 -59.44 -16.62
CA GLY A 326 27.30 -60.08 -16.80
C GLY A 326 26.33 -59.58 -15.69
N PRO A 327 25.12 -60.15 -15.52
CA PRO A 327 23.84 -59.40 -15.45
C PRO A 327 23.09 -59.47 -14.09
N SER A 328 21.98 -58.71 -13.96
CA SER A 328 20.74 -59.02 -13.17
C SER A 328 20.03 -57.73 -12.71
N LEU A 329 18.90 -57.26 -13.29
CA LEU A 329 17.48 -57.70 -13.21
C LEU A 329 16.64 -56.94 -12.16
N GLY A 330 15.50 -56.39 -12.63
CA GLY A 330 14.30 -56.03 -11.86
C GLY A 330 14.20 -54.55 -11.45
N SER A 331 13.10 -53.81 -11.64
CA SER A 331 11.75 -54.08 -12.16
C SER A 331 11.01 -52.73 -12.28
N GLN A 332 10.10 -52.61 -13.25
CA GLN A 332 9.22 -51.46 -13.48
C GLN A 332 8.09 -51.38 -12.44
N THR A 333 7.60 -50.18 -12.10
CA THR A 333 6.25 -49.67 -12.51
C THR A 333 5.88 -48.35 -11.79
N PRO A 334 5.08 -47.46 -12.44
CA PRO A 334 4.65 -46.17 -11.90
C PRO A 334 3.20 -46.19 -11.36
N LEU A 335 2.90 -45.42 -10.30
CA LEU A 335 1.54 -45.28 -9.77
C LEU A 335 0.89 -43.93 -10.10
N HIS A 336 -0.33 -44.02 -10.61
CA HIS A 336 -1.29 -42.97 -10.97
C HIS A 336 -2.19 -42.55 -9.78
N LYS A 337 -2.98 -41.48 -10.00
CA LYS A 337 -4.16 -40.97 -9.25
C LYS A 337 -3.85 -40.01 -8.06
N ARG A 338 -4.67 -38.99 -7.74
CA ARG A 338 -6.08 -38.72 -8.07
C ARG A 338 -6.44 -37.24 -7.84
N ARG A 339 -7.30 -36.70 -8.71
CA ARG A 339 -8.21 -35.58 -8.46
C ARG A 339 -9.20 -35.94 -7.34
N LYS A 340 -9.55 -34.97 -6.49
CA LYS A 340 -10.85 -34.93 -5.81
C LYS A 340 -11.33 -33.47 -5.72
N ARG A 341 -12.49 -33.22 -6.33
CA ARG A 341 -13.36 -32.06 -6.13
C ARG A 341 -14.26 -32.33 -4.91
N GLY A 342 -14.60 -31.28 -4.17
CA GLY A 342 -15.80 -31.13 -3.35
C GLY A 342 -16.20 -29.65 -3.47
N ALA A 343 -17.36 -29.35 -4.06
CA ALA A 343 -18.66 -29.27 -3.40
C ALA A 343 -18.74 -28.03 -2.52
#